data_AF-A0A2H0KG13-F1
#
_entry.id   AF-A0A2H0KG13-F1
#
_cell.length_a   1.000
_cell.length_b   1.000
_cell.length_c   1.000
_cell.angle_alpha   90.00
_cell.angle_beta   90.00
_cell.angle_gamma   90.00
#
_symmetry.space_group_name_H-M   'P 1'
#
loop_
_entity.id
_entity.type
_entity.pdbx_description
1 polymer ?
#
loop_
_entity_poly.entity_id
_entity_poly.type
_entity_poly.pdbx_seq_one_letter_code
_entity_poly.pdbx_strand_id
1 'polypeptide(L)'
;MTFLVFILILSVLVLVHETGHFLAAKKAGIKVEEFAFGLPFTKPILSKKKRGTIYSVYPLIFGGFVKLYGEDGLTEDQRPKIPPCRRAGKDPNYGRAYFEKSIFKRASVLLAGVFMNLVLAIVCFSILYFVWGIPTKTGKVIVEAVRENSPAQAAEIKPNDWIVAVNGDFINEGDQLIRITQGMAGQKVKLEISRRNDNPCKPPADNVLGGMATTEFGFNCNGENLLIFLIPRENPPAGEGPLGVIITDSIFKKYPFYIMPFLGVREGFKDSLGWGKMVLSSLGQMVYSLITRGKVPEGIAGPIGIYQITGEAAKAGWMAVLQLLGIISVNLAIVNILPIPAMDGGRLVFLGFELVFKRKAPPKIEAAINSVGLMILLGLMFLITVKDLLRLAGG
;
A
#
# COMPACT_ATOMS: atom_id res chain seq x y z
N MET A 1 -12.43 19.10 6.69
CA MET A 1 -12.72 17.74 6.17
C MET A 1 -11.51 16.82 6.27
N THR A 2 -10.34 17.19 5.72
CA THR A 2 -9.10 16.37 5.75
C THR A 2 -8.75 15.83 7.13
N PHE A 3 -8.74 16.68 8.16
CA PHE A 3 -8.45 16.27 9.54
C PHE A 3 -9.37 15.17 10.06
N LEU A 4 -10.67 15.23 9.75
CA LEU A 4 -11.63 14.21 10.15
C LEU A 4 -11.38 12.87 9.44
N VAL A 5 -11.08 12.92 8.14
CA VAL A 5 -10.74 11.73 7.35
C VAL A 5 -9.44 11.10 7.85
N PHE A 6 -8.43 11.92 8.16
CA PHE A 6 -7.16 11.47 8.71
C PHE A 6 -7.33 10.76 10.06
N ILE A 7 -8.07 11.37 10.99
CA ILE A 7 -8.39 10.73 12.26
C ILE A 7 -9.17 9.44 12.03
N LEU A 8 -10.17 9.44 11.15
CA LEU A 8 -10.96 8.25 10.86
C LEU A 8 -10.10 7.09 10.34
N ILE A 9 -9.18 7.35 9.40
CA ILE A 9 -8.23 6.34 8.90
C ILE A 9 -7.40 5.77 10.06
N LEU A 10 -6.77 6.63 10.87
CA LEU A 10 -5.95 6.19 12.00
C LEU A 10 -6.75 5.39 13.02
N SER A 11 -7.95 5.86 13.37
CA SER A 11 -8.86 5.17 14.28
C SER A 11 -9.21 3.77 13.80
N VAL A 12 -9.55 3.61 12.51
CA VAL A 12 -9.90 2.31 11.93
C VAL A 12 -8.69 1.37 11.94
N LEU A 13 -7.53 1.85 11.50
CA LEU A 13 -6.30 1.05 11.45
C LEU A 13 -5.91 0.50 12.83
N VAL A 14 -5.84 1.38 13.84
CA VAL A 14 -5.46 0.97 15.19
C VAL A 14 -6.53 0.06 15.80
N LEU A 15 -7.82 0.38 15.64
CA LEU A 15 -8.88 -0.46 16.19
C LEU A 15 -8.84 -1.89 15.62
N VAL A 16 -8.61 -2.04 14.32
CA VAL A 16 -8.50 -3.37 13.69
C VAL A 16 -7.26 -4.11 14.19
N HIS A 17 -6.13 -3.42 14.32
CA HIS A 17 -4.90 -3.95 14.87
C HIS A 17 -5.10 -4.48 16.32
N GLU A 18 -5.61 -3.64 17.22
CA GLU A 18 -5.89 -4.00 18.61
C GLU A 18 -6.91 -5.14 18.70
N THR A 19 -7.90 -5.16 17.80
CA THR A 19 -8.87 -6.26 17.73
C THR A 19 -8.17 -7.60 17.44
N GLY A 20 -7.09 -7.60 16.65
CA GLY A 20 -6.26 -8.78 16.42
C GLY A 20 -5.66 -9.33 17.71
N HIS A 21 -4.96 -8.49 18.48
CA HIS A 21 -4.42 -8.88 19.79
C HIS A 21 -5.49 -9.38 20.74
N PHE A 22 -6.62 -8.66 20.81
CA PHE A 22 -7.74 -9.00 21.66
C PHE A 22 -8.30 -10.40 21.36
N LEU A 23 -8.61 -10.68 20.10
CA LEU A 23 -9.19 -11.95 19.67
C LEU A 23 -8.22 -13.11 19.90
N ALA A 24 -6.93 -12.92 19.56
CA ALA A 24 -5.91 -13.94 19.77
C ALA A 24 -5.67 -14.21 21.26
N ALA A 25 -5.63 -13.17 22.10
CA ALA A 25 -5.46 -13.31 23.54
C ALA A 25 -6.62 -14.09 24.17
N LYS A 26 -7.86 -13.77 23.79
CA LYS A 26 -9.04 -14.50 24.24
C LYS A 26 -9.01 -15.97 23.82
N LYS A 27 -8.63 -16.25 22.58
CA LYS A 27 -8.48 -17.63 22.05
C LYS A 27 -7.35 -18.39 22.76
N ALA A 28 -6.27 -17.73 23.12
CA ALA A 28 -5.14 -18.31 23.87
C ALA A 28 -5.44 -18.51 25.38
N GLY A 29 -6.63 -18.11 25.85
CA GLY A 29 -7.03 -18.18 27.25
C GLY A 29 -6.25 -17.20 28.12
N ILE A 30 -5.82 -16.07 27.57
CA ILE A 30 -5.16 -14.97 28.27
C ILE A 30 -6.24 -14.00 28.75
N LYS A 31 -6.10 -13.52 29.97
CA LYS A 31 -7.01 -12.50 30.50
C LYS A 31 -6.66 -11.14 29.89
N VAL A 32 -7.64 -10.52 29.24
CA VAL A 32 -7.58 -9.13 28.80
C VAL A 32 -8.22 -8.28 29.90
N GLU A 33 -7.44 -7.39 30.51
CA GLU A 33 -7.91 -6.47 31.55
C GLU A 33 -8.78 -5.38 30.95
N GLU A 34 -8.29 -4.79 29.87
CA GLU A 34 -8.92 -3.65 29.20
C GLU A 34 -8.74 -3.73 27.68
N PHE A 35 -9.80 -3.42 26.96
CA PHE A 35 -9.79 -3.15 25.53
C PHE A 35 -10.29 -1.72 25.36
N ALA A 36 -9.40 -0.84 24.91
CA ALA A 36 -9.68 0.59 24.85
C ALA A 36 -9.63 1.12 23.42
N PHE A 37 -10.60 1.98 23.11
CA PHE A 37 -10.56 2.82 21.92
C PHE A 37 -10.15 4.24 22.33
N GLY A 38 -9.11 4.76 21.69
CA GLY A 38 -8.47 6.02 22.02
C GLY A 38 -7.36 5.92 23.08
N LEU A 39 -6.69 7.04 23.34
CA LEU A 39 -5.49 7.11 24.19
C LEU A 39 -5.82 7.51 25.65
N PRO A 40 -5.16 6.90 26.66
CA PRO A 40 -5.50 7.06 28.07
C PRO A 40 -4.86 8.29 28.75
N PHE A 41 -4.89 9.46 28.11
CA PHE A 41 -4.40 10.72 28.72
C PHE A 41 -5.36 11.32 29.75
N THR A 42 -6.64 10.92 29.69
CA THR A 42 -7.71 11.40 30.55
C THR A 42 -8.54 10.23 31.05
N LYS A 43 -9.55 10.48 31.89
CA LYS A 43 -10.53 9.46 32.25
C LYS A 43 -11.35 9.03 31.02
N PRO A 44 -11.73 7.74 30.91
CA PRO A 44 -12.56 7.28 29.81
C PRO A 44 -13.94 7.98 29.84
N ILE A 45 -14.45 8.32 28.67
CA ILE A 45 -15.81 8.85 28.48
C ILE A 45 -16.84 7.78 28.84
N LEU A 46 -16.58 6.57 28.36
CA LEU A 46 -17.42 5.41 28.61
C LEU A 46 -16.53 4.25 29.03
N SER A 47 -16.91 3.55 30.10
CA SER A 47 -16.25 2.31 30.50
C SER A 47 -17.31 1.30 30.94
N LYS A 48 -17.27 0.10 30.37
CA LYS A 48 -18.21 -0.99 30.69
C LYS A 48 -17.49 -2.32 30.80
N LYS A 49 -17.67 -3.01 31.92
CA LYS A 49 -17.13 -4.36 32.12
C LYS A 49 -18.09 -5.39 31.53
N LYS A 50 -17.61 -6.22 30.60
CA LYS A 50 -18.36 -7.33 30.00
C LYS A 50 -17.48 -8.57 29.92
N ARG A 51 -17.97 -9.70 30.44
CA ARG A 51 -17.26 -11.01 30.43
C ARG A 51 -15.81 -10.92 30.94
N GLY A 52 -15.59 -10.15 32.00
CA GLY A 52 -14.28 -10.01 32.66
C GLY A 52 -13.28 -9.06 31.98
N THR A 53 -13.66 -8.39 30.89
CA THR A 53 -12.85 -7.34 30.24
C THR A 53 -13.54 -6.00 30.36
N ILE A 54 -12.77 -4.95 30.63
CA ILE A 54 -13.21 -3.56 30.63
C ILE A 54 -13.14 -3.06 29.18
N TYR A 55 -14.23 -2.51 28.67
CA TYR A 55 -14.26 -1.83 27.38
C TYR A 55 -14.33 -0.35 27.64
N SER A 56 -13.32 0.40 27.22
CA SER A 56 -13.18 1.84 27.47
C SER A 56 -13.14 2.64 26.18
N VAL A 57 -13.75 3.82 26.19
CA VAL A 57 -13.67 4.80 25.11
C VAL A 57 -13.09 6.09 25.68
N TYR A 58 -11.95 6.51 25.15
CA TYR A 58 -11.28 7.75 25.51
C TYR A 58 -11.61 8.87 24.52
N PRO A 59 -11.51 10.15 24.92
CA PRO A 59 -11.80 11.28 24.03
C PRO A 59 -10.91 11.34 22.80
N LEU A 60 -9.67 10.88 22.93
CA LEU A 60 -8.66 10.98 21.89
C LEU A 60 -8.68 9.74 21.01
N ILE A 61 -9.53 9.75 19.97
CA ILE A 61 -9.88 8.56 19.18
C ILE A 61 -8.80 8.08 18.20
N PHE A 62 -7.64 8.75 18.08
CA PHE A 62 -6.55 8.33 17.17
C PHE A 62 -5.63 7.24 17.76
N GLY A 63 -6.21 6.23 18.39
CA GLY A 63 -5.43 5.13 18.97
C GLY A 63 -6.31 4.09 19.64
N GLY A 64 -5.67 3.21 20.38
CA GLY A 64 -6.30 2.15 21.15
C GLY A 64 -5.22 1.30 21.81
N PHE A 65 -5.63 0.44 22.74
CA PHE A 65 -4.73 -0.53 23.35
C PHE A 65 -5.49 -1.74 23.88
N VAL A 66 -4.84 -2.89 23.85
CA VAL A 66 -5.25 -4.09 24.58
C VAL A 66 -4.32 -4.32 25.76
N LYS A 67 -4.83 -4.14 26.98
CA LYS A 67 -4.06 -4.44 28.18
C LYS A 67 -4.18 -5.93 28.54
N LEU A 68 -3.11 -6.69 28.36
CA LEU A 68 -3.07 -8.11 28.72
C LEU A 68 -2.58 -8.29 30.16
N TYR A 69 -3.23 -9.20 30.88
CA TYR A 69 -2.81 -9.55 32.23
C TYR A 69 -1.43 -10.22 32.20
N GLY A 70 -0.46 -9.65 32.90
CA GLY A 70 0.92 -10.17 32.94
C GLY A 70 1.73 -9.92 31.67
N GLU A 71 1.41 -8.87 30.90
CA GLU A 71 2.27 -8.37 29.82
C GLU A 71 3.28 -7.34 30.33
N ASP A 72 2.87 -6.49 31.28
CA ASP A 72 3.77 -5.53 31.92
C ASP A 72 4.82 -6.26 32.75
N GLY A 73 6.07 -6.11 32.32
CA GLY A 73 7.26 -6.50 33.08
C GLY A 73 7.37 -5.62 34.32
N LEU A 74 6.58 -5.93 35.33
CA LEU A 74 6.70 -5.34 36.64
C LEU A 74 8.17 -5.47 37.08
N THR A 75 8.76 -4.35 37.49
CA THR A 75 10.00 -4.33 38.26
C THR A 75 9.89 -5.36 39.40
N GLU A 76 11.01 -5.96 39.82
CA GLU A 76 11.00 -6.99 40.87
C GLU A 76 10.15 -6.61 42.10
N ASP A 77 10.08 -5.33 42.44
CA ASP A 77 9.30 -4.76 43.54
C ASP A 77 7.79 -4.67 43.29
N GLN A 78 7.33 -4.69 42.04
CA GLN A 78 5.92 -4.57 41.66
C GLN A 78 5.28 -5.89 41.24
N ARG A 79 6.05 -6.99 41.12
CA ARG A 79 5.45 -8.32 40.93
C ARG A 79 4.42 -8.54 42.04
N PRO A 80 3.18 -8.96 41.74
CA PRO A 80 2.41 -9.63 42.78
C PRO A 80 3.31 -10.78 43.21
N LYS A 81 3.76 -10.78 44.48
CA LYS A 81 4.47 -11.92 45.05
C LYS A 81 3.64 -13.13 44.65
N ILE A 82 4.16 -13.98 43.75
CA ILE A 82 3.51 -15.23 43.39
C ILE A 82 3.24 -15.86 44.74
N PRO A 83 1.97 -15.98 45.16
CA PRO A 83 1.74 -16.44 46.51
C PRO A 83 2.30 -17.86 46.53
N PRO A 84 3.16 -18.20 47.52
CA PRO A 84 3.91 -19.45 47.53
C PRO A 84 2.98 -20.59 47.18
N CYS A 85 3.46 -21.58 46.41
CA CYS A 85 2.72 -22.60 45.65
C CYS A 85 1.43 -23.15 46.30
N ARG A 86 1.33 -23.10 47.63
CA ARG A 86 0.11 -23.29 48.44
C ARG A 86 -1.13 -22.44 48.06
N ARG A 87 -1.02 -21.35 47.30
CA ARG A 87 -2.18 -20.50 46.90
C ARG A 87 -2.42 -20.40 45.39
N ALA A 88 -1.56 -21.02 44.57
CA ALA A 88 -1.69 -21.02 43.10
C ALA A 88 -3.06 -21.56 42.62
N GLY A 89 -3.63 -22.56 43.30
CA GLY A 89 -4.96 -23.09 42.98
C GLY A 89 -6.15 -22.21 43.39
N LYS A 90 -5.94 -21.06 44.07
CA LYS A 90 -7.03 -20.19 44.56
C LYS A 90 -7.19 -18.87 43.79
N ASP A 91 -6.25 -18.48 42.94
CA ASP A 91 -6.41 -17.26 42.12
C ASP A 91 -7.22 -17.59 40.85
N PRO A 92 -8.39 -16.97 40.62
CA PRO A 92 -9.17 -17.16 39.39
C PRO A 92 -8.44 -16.73 38.11
N ASN A 93 -7.27 -16.09 38.22
CA ASN A 93 -6.41 -15.68 37.12
C ASN A 93 -5.18 -16.59 36.92
N TYR A 94 -4.99 -17.62 37.74
CA TYR A 94 -3.90 -18.58 37.60
C TYR A 94 -3.93 -19.26 36.22
N GLY A 95 -2.79 -19.30 35.53
CA GLY A 95 -2.69 -19.87 34.18
C GLY A 95 -3.26 -18.96 33.09
N ARG A 96 -3.72 -17.74 33.41
CA ARG A 96 -4.31 -16.77 32.45
C ARG A 96 -3.40 -15.58 32.18
N ALA A 97 -2.23 -15.50 32.80
CA ALA A 97 -1.26 -14.45 32.53
C ALA A 97 -0.51 -14.69 31.21
N TYR A 98 -0.18 -13.61 30.51
CA TYR A 98 0.52 -13.65 29.22
C TYR A 98 1.88 -14.34 29.34
N PHE A 99 2.70 -13.95 30.33
CA PHE A 99 4.05 -14.52 30.53
C PHE A 99 4.07 -16.01 30.90
N GLU A 100 2.94 -16.59 31.34
CA GLU A 100 2.80 -18.01 31.70
C GLU A 100 2.53 -18.88 30.47
N LYS A 101 2.07 -18.29 29.36
CA LYS A 101 1.75 -19.05 28.15
C LYS A 101 3.02 -19.46 27.41
N SER A 102 2.93 -20.59 26.71
CA SER A 102 3.94 -21.05 25.76
C SER A 102 4.32 -19.95 24.77
N ILE A 103 5.58 -19.93 24.35
CA ILE A 103 6.14 -18.93 23.42
C ILE A 103 5.27 -18.80 22.16
N PHE A 104 4.78 -19.91 21.59
CA PHE A 104 3.90 -19.88 20.40
C PHE A 104 2.57 -19.16 20.62
N LYS A 105 1.97 -19.27 21.81
CA LYS A 105 0.72 -18.56 22.14
C LYS A 105 1.00 -17.06 22.27
N ARG A 106 2.08 -16.68 22.95
CA ARG A 106 2.52 -15.29 23.04
C ARG A 106 2.82 -14.68 21.66
N ALA A 107 3.60 -15.39 20.84
CA ALA A 107 3.91 -14.99 19.47
C ALA A 107 2.65 -14.87 18.61
N SER A 108 1.68 -15.78 18.74
CA SER A 108 0.41 -15.69 18.00
C SER A 108 -0.41 -14.45 18.36
N VAL A 109 -0.32 -13.97 19.61
CA VAL A 109 -1.01 -12.73 20.01
C VAL A 109 -0.34 -11.53 19.37
N LEU A 110 0.99 -11.44 19.39
CA LEU A 110 1.74 -10.36 18.75
C LEU A 110 1.50 -10.32 17.23
N LEU A 111 1.54 -11.48 16.57
CA LEU A 111 1.30 -11.58 15.12
C LEU A 111 -0.16 -11.29 14.73
N ALA A 112 -1.12 -11.43 15.65
CA ALA A 112 -2.53 -11.25 15.32
C ALA A 112 -2.90 -9.81 14.98
N GLY A 113 -2.27 -8.82 15.63
CA GLY A 113 -2.47 -7.41 15.28
C GLY A 113 -1.97 -7.10 13.88
N VAL A 114 -0.76 -7.55 13.55
CA VAL A 114 -0.17 -7.45 12.19
C VAL A 114 -1.06 -8.13 11.15
N PHE A 115 -1.50 -9.36 11.45
CA PHE A 115 -2.37 -10.13 10.56
C PHE A 115 -3.70 -9.42 10.27
N MET A 116 -4.34 -8.83 11.28
CA MET A 116 -5.61 -8.13 11.10
C MET A 116 -5.49 -6.89 10.21
N ASN A 117 -4.34 -6.19 10.23
CA ASN A 117 -4.09 -5.11 9.28
C ASN A 117 -3.93 -5.63 7.86
N LEU A 118 -3.24 -6.76 7.65
CA LEU A 118 -3.19 -7.39 6.32
C LEU A 118 -4.59 -7.81 5.84
N VAL A 119 -5.44 -8.33 6.73
CA VAL A 119 -6.85 -8.65 6.42
C VAL A 119 -7.61 -7.39 6.03
N LEU A 120 -7.45 -6.29 6.75
CA LEU A 120 -8.09 -5.00 6.43
C LEU A 120 -7.66 -4.50 5.05
N ALA A 121 -6.38 -4.56 4.72
CA ALA A 121 -5.88 -4.21 3.39
C ALA A 121 -6.55 -5.03 2.28
N ILE A 122 -6.61 -6.36 2.45
CA ILE A 122 -7.26 -7.26 1.49
C ILE A 122 -8.73 -6.86 1.33
N VAL A 123 -9.44 -6.58 2.41
CA VAL A 123 -10.85 -6.15 2.37
C VAL A 123 -11.00 -4.81 1.62
N CYS A 124 -10.15 -3.82 1.91
CA CYS A 124 -10.17 -2.52 1.22
C CYS A 124 -9.99 -2.69 -0.29
N PHE A 125 -8.94 -3.41 -0.72
CA PHE A 125 -8.70 -3.66 -2.15
C PHE A 125 -9.80 -4.52 -2.79
N SER A 126 -10.35 -5.49 -2.06
CA SER A 126 -11.47 -6.31 -2.55
C SER A 126 -12.70 -5.46 -2.87
N ILE A 127 -13.03 -4.50 -1.99
CA ILE A 127 -14.15 -3.58 -2.20
C ILE A 127 -13.89 -2.69 -3.41
N LEU A 128 -12.66 -2.20 -3.60
CA LEU A 128 -12.28 -1.41 -4.77
C LEU A 128 -12.47 -2.21 -6.06
N TYR A 129 -11.96 -3.45 -6.11
CA TYR A 129 -12.12 -4.33 -7.27
C TYR A 129 -13.57 -4.70 -7.54
N PHE A 130 -14.37 -4.87 -6.49
CA PHE A 130 -15.80 -5.10 -6.63
C PHE A 130 -16.50 -3.93 -7.34
N VAL A 131 -16.11 -2.68 -7.02
CA VAL A 131 -16.74 -1.47 -7.55
C VAL A 131 -16.22 -1.08 -8.93
N TRP A 132 -14.90 -1.10 -9.15
CA TRP A 132 -14.28 -0.71 -10.41
C TRP A 132 -14.22 -1.84 -11.44
N GLY A 133 -14.17 -3.09 -11.01
CA GLY A 133 -13.80 -4.22 -11.86
C GLY A 133 -12.31 -4.53 -11.74
N ILE A 134 -11.88 -5.60 -12.38
CA ILE A 134 -10.50 -6.10 -12.28
C ILE A 134 -9.71 -5.63 -13.51
N PRO A 135 -8.55 -4.97 -13.33
CA PRO A 135 -7.69 -4.60 -14.44
C PRO A 135 -7.23 -5.88 -15.14
N THR A 136 -7.63 -6.02 -16.39
CA THR A 136 -7.33 -7.20 -17.21
C THR A 136 -6.54 -6.73 -18.42
N LYS A 137 -5.33 -7.26 -18.60
CA LYS A 137 -4.53 -7.06 -19.80
C LYS A 137 -5.34 -7.47 -21.02
N THR A 138 -5.44 -6.58 -21.99
CA THR A 138 -6.18 -6.82 -23.23
C THR A 138 -5.33 -7.48 -24.30
N GLY A 139 -4.00 -7.46 -24.14
CA GLY A 139 -3.04 -7.78 -25.19
C GLY A 139 -3.03 -6.76 -26.33
N LYS A 140 -3.57 -5.55 -26.09
CA LYS A 140 -3.69 -4.46 -27.05
C LYS A 140 -3.15 -3.18 -26.42
N VAL A 141 -2.32 -2.44 -27.14
CA VAL A 141 -1.89 -1.11 -26.71
C VAL A 141 -2.87 -0.07 -27.25
N ILE A 142 -3.73 0.45 -26.38
CA ILE A 142 -4.79 1.39 -26.74
C ILE A 142 -4.35 2.79 -26.37
N VAL A 143 -4.49 3.73 -27.30
CA VAL A 143 -4.26 5.15 -27.04
C VAL A 143 -5.42 5.70 -26.22
N GLU A 144 -5.17 6.09 -24.98
CA GLU A 144 -6.15 6.73 -24.10
C GLU A 144 -6.31 8.22 -24.44
N ALA A 145 -5.19 8.91 -24.68
CA ALA A 145 -5.17 10.31 -25.07
C ALA A 145 -3.92 10.66 -25.88
N VAL A 146 -3.98 11.77 -26.62
CA VAL A 146 -2.86 12.30 -27.40
C VAL A 146 -2.53 13.69 -26.90
N ARG A 147 -1.24 13.97 -26.69
CA ARG A 147 -0.73 15.24 -26.19
C ARG A 147 -0.66 16.27 -27.31
N GLU A 148 -0.89 17.53 -26.98
CA GLU A 148 -0.74 18.63 -27.93
C GLU A 148 0.74 18.82 -28.34
N ASN A 149 0.96 19.30 -29.57
CA ASN A 149 2.27 19.52 -30.19
C ASN A 149 3.16 18.27 -30.17
N SER A 150 2.55 17.09 -30.33
CA SER A 150 3.26 15.81 -30.32
C SER A 150 3.38 15.19 -31.71
N PRO A 151 4.36 14.29 -31.95
CA PRO A 151 4.42 13.49 -33.16
C PRO A 151 3.14 12.69 -33.41
N ALA A 152 2.51 12.17 -32.36
CA ALA A 152 1.25 11.45 -32.48
C ALA A 152 0.07 12.33 -32.91
N GLN A 153 0.01 13.58 -32.45
CA GLN A 153 -0.99 14.54 -32.91
C GLN A 153 -0.78 14.91 -34.38
N ALA A 154 0.47 15.20 -34.77
CA ALA A 154 0.82 15.52 -36.15
C ALA A 154 0.52 14.35 -37.11
N ALA A 155 0.57 13.12 -36.59
CA ALA A 155 0.26 11.90 -37.32
C ALA A 155 -1.21 11.46 -37.21
N GLU A 156 -2.09 12.33 -36.68
CA GLU A 156 -3.55 12.10 -36.54
C GLU A 156 -3.93 10.81 -35.80
N ILE A 157 -3.11 10.41 -34.83
CA ILE A 157 -3.48 9.36 -33.87
C ILE A 157 -4.62 9.88 -33.00
N LYS A 158 -5.63 9.03 -32.79
CA LYS A 158 -6.84 9.37 -32.03
C LYS A 158 -6.97 8.52 -30.77
N PRO A 159 -7.66 9.00 -29.73
CA PRO A 159 -8.09 8.16 -28.63
C PRO A 159 -8.85 6.93 -29.12
N ASN A 160 -8.62 5.79 -28.48
CA ASN A 160 -9.06 4.44 -28.83
C ASN A 160 -8.41 3.79 -30.05
N ASP A 161 -7.40 4.41 -30.66
CA ASP A 161 -6.56 3.72 -31.64
C ASP A 161 -5.78 2.58 -30.95
N TRP A 162 -5.76 1.40 -31.58
CA TRP A 162 -4.96 0.26 -31.13
C TRP A 162 -3.67 0.19 -31.93
N ILE A 163 -2.53 0.38 -31.29
CA ILE A 163 -1.21 0.17 -31.91
C ILE A 163 -0.93 -1.34 -31.94
N VAL A 164 -0.90 -1.89 -33.15
CA VAL A 164 -0.75 -3.33 -33.44
C VAL A 164 0.72 -3.72 -33.58
N ALA A 165 1.50 -2.91 -34.30
CA ALA A 165 2.90 -3.20 -34.57
C ALA A 165 3.72 -1.91 -34.75
N VAL A 166 5.03 -2.03 -34.52
CA VAL A 166 6.03 -0.98 -34.77
C VAL A 166 7.12 -1.57 -35.67
N ASN A 167 7.33 -0.98 -36.84
CA ASN A 167 8.28 -1.47 -37.86
C ASN A 167 8.08 -2.96 -38.25
N GLY A 168 6.87 -3.48 -38.11
CA GLY A 168 6.54 -4.89 -38.36
C GLY A 168 6.64 -5.79 -37.14
N ASP A 169 7.17 -5.32 -36.01
CA ASP A 169 7.19 -6.05 -34.75
C ASP A 169 5.86 -5.87 -34.02
N PHE A 170 5.14 -6.97 -33.78
CA PHE A 170 3.86 -6.95 -33.07
C PHE A 170 4.03 -6.53 -31.61
N ILE A 171 3.10 -5.68 -31.15
CA ILE A 171 3.10 -5.16 -29.79
C ILE A 171 1.82 -5.53 -29.07
N ASN A 172 1.97 -6.08 -27.87
CA ASN A 172 0.87 -6.45 -26.99
C ASN A 172 0.94 -5.81 -25.60
N GLU A 173 2.05 -5.12 -25.29
CA GLU A 173 2.28 -4.44 -24.01
C GLU A 173 2.75 -3.00 -24.21
N GLY A 174 2.30 -2.08 -23.35
CA GLY A 174 2.67 -0.66 -23.44
C GLY A 174 4.18 -0.42 -23.28
N ASP A 175 4.83 -1.19 -22.42
CA ASP A 175 6.28 -1.08 -22.17
C ASP A 175 7.12 -1.39 -23.42
N GLN A 176 6.66 -2.29 -24.28
CA GLN A 176 7.33 -2.60 -25.55
C GLN A 176 7.31 -1.39 -26.48
N LEU A 177 6.14 -0.75 -26.62
CA LEU A 177 6.00 0.47 -27.43
C LEU A 177 6.93 1.58 -26.92
N ILE A 178 6.98 1.79 -25.60
CA ILE A 178 7.85 2.81 -25.01
C ILE A 178 9.32 2.49 -25.29
N ARG A 179 9.77 1.25 -25.05
CA ARG A 179 11.18 0.86 -25.26
C ARG A 179 11.61 0.98 -26.72
N ILE A 180 10.78 0.51 -27.66
CA ILE A 180 11.10 0.56 -29.10
C ILE A 180 11.16 2.03 -29.57
N THR A 181 10.17 2.84 -29.19
CA THR A 181 10.11 4.25 -29.61
C THR A 181 11.19 5.12 -28.98
N GLN A 182 11.64 4.79 -27.76
CA GLN A 182 12.82 5.43 -27.14
C GLN A 182 14.11 5.04 -27.86
N GLY A 183 14.28 3.77 -28.23
CA GLY A 183 15.46 3.31 -28.96
C GLY A 183 15.58 3.86 -30.39
N MET A 184 14.45 4.28 -30.97
CA MET A 184 14.36 4.84 -32.33
C MET A 184 14.08 6.35 -32.33
N ALA A 185 14.37 7.05 -31.23
CA ALA A 185 14.16 8.47 -31.16
C ALA A 185 14.98 9.21 -32.23
N GLY A 186 14.37 10.21 -32.88
CA GLY A 186 14.96 10.91 -34.03
C GLY A 186 14.91 10.14 -35.35
N GLN A 187 14.47 8.88 -35.38
CA GLN A 187 14.36 8.06 -36.59
C GLN A 187 12.89 7.90 -37.03
N LYS A 188 12.65 7.74 -38.33
CA LYS A 188 11.31 7.51 -38.88
C LYS A 188 10.84 6.10 -38.49
N VAL A 189 9.71 6.02 -37.80
CA VAL A 189 9.09 4.79 -37.32
C VAL A 189 7.78 4.56 -38.07
N LYS A 190 7.53 3.33 -38.48
CA LYS A 190 6.27 2.83 -39.05
C LYS A 190 5.41 2.25 -37.93
N LEU A 191 4.23 2.82 -37.70
CA LEU A 191 3.22 2.28 -36.79
C LEU A 191 2.10 1.62 -37.60
N GLU A 192 1.64 0.47 -37.15
CA GLU A 192 0.43 -0.18 -37.66
C GLU A 192 -0.66 -0.01 -36.61
N ILE A 193 -1.77 0.62 -36.98
CA ILE A 193 -2.84 1.02 -36.07
C ILE A 193 -4.18 0.47 -36.54
N SER A 194 -4.93 -0.15 -35.63
CA SER A 194 -6.30 -0.60 -35.87
C SER A 194 -7.30 0.38 -35.23
N ARG A 195 -8.18 0.97 -36.05
CA ARG A 195 -9.20 1.93 -35.61
C ARG A 195 -10.57 1.28 -35.64
N ARG A 196 -11.18 1.06 -34.46
CA ARG A 196 -12.35 0.17 -34.29
C ARG A 196 -13.68 0.70 -34.87
N ASN A 197 -13.75 1.90 -35.46
CA ASN A 197 -15.06 2.47 -35.85
C ASN A 197 -15.07 3.43 -37.05
N ASP A 198 -13.96 3.60 -37.76
CA ASP A 198 -13.96 4.30 -39.04
C ASP A 198 -13.19 3.41 -40.00
N ASN A 199 -13.83 3.05 -41.12
CA ASN A 199 -13.12 2.51 -42.25
C ASN A 199 -12.49 3.74 -42.95
N PRO A 200 -11.18 4.04 -42.81
CA PRO A 200 -10.57 5.22 -43.41
C PRO A 200 -10.53 5.16 -44.95
N CYS A 201 -11.08 4.09 -45.55
CA CYS A 201 -11.16 3.88 -46.98
C CYS A 201 -12.27 4.67 -47.69
N LYS A 202 -12.93 5.64 -47.04
CA LYS A 202 -13.72 6.62 -47.80
C LYS A 202 -12.78 7.74 -48.23
N PRO A 203 -12.36 7.80 -49.51
CA PRO A 203 -11.67 8.98 -50.00
C PRO A 203 -12.54 10.21 -49.71
N PRO A 204 -11.96 11.37 -49.39
CA PRO A 204 -12.73 12.61 -49.45
C PRO A 204 -13.37 12.64 -50.84
N ALA A 205 -14.70 12.65 -50.87
CA ALA A 205 -15.42 13.03 -52.07
C ALA A 205 -14.92 14.43 -52.36
N ASP A 206 -14.12 14.55 -53.44
CA ASP A 206 -13.83 15.72 -54.26
C ASP A 206 -12.51 15.49 -55.01
N ASN A 207 -12.63 14.92 -56.22
CA ASN A 207 -11.71 15.01 -57.35
C ASN A 207 -10.19 14.91 -57.12
N VAL A 208 -9.61 13.69 -57.20
CA VAL A 208 -8.26 13.51 -57.80
C VAL A 208 -8.20 12.17 -58.55
N LEU A 209 -7.97 12.27 -59.87
CA LEU A 209 -7.66 11.18 -60.79
C LEU A 209 -6.31 10.53 -60.46
N GLY A 210 -6.25 9.21 -60.61
CA GLY A 210 -5.07 8.40 -60.98
C GLY A 210 -3.69 8.85 -60.47
N GLY A 211 -3.17 8.15 -59.46
CA GLY A 211 -1.75 8.20 -59.12
C GLY A 211 -1.47 7.33 -57.91
N MET A 212 -0.37 6.55 -57.94
CA MET A 212 0.26 6.06 -56.72
C MET A 212 0.44 7.26 -55.79
N ALA A 213 -0.24 7.24 -54.65
CA ALA A 213 -0.13 8.30 -53.66
C ALA A 213 1.28 8.26 -53.06
N THR A 214 2.20 9.04 -53.64
CA THR A 214 3.37 9.57 -52.96
C THR A 214 2.89 10.68 -52.02
N THR A 215 2.29 10.28 -50.92
CA THR A 215 2.33 11.06 -49.68
C THR A 215 3.00 10.16 -48.65
N GLU A 216 3.67 10.72 -47.65
CA GLU A 216 4.42 9.99 -46.63
C GLU A 216 3.58 9.06 -45.71
N PHE A 217 2.35 8.75 -46.12
CA PHE A 217 1.39 7.85 -45.50
C PHE A 217 1.01 6.76 -46.51
N GLY A 218 1.63 5.59 -46.40
CA GLY A 218 1.28 4.44 -47.23
C GLY A 218 0.03 3.75 -46.71
N PHE A 219 -1.11 3.87 -47.38
CA PHE A 219 -2.31 3.10 -47.04
C PHE A 219 -2.25 1.72 -47.70
N ASN A 220 -2.16 0.65 -46.92
CA ASN A 220 -2.35 -0.71 -47.42
C ASN A 220 -3.82 -1.12 -47.20
N CYS A 221 -4.68 -0.84 -48.19
CA CYS A 221 -6.11 -1.13 -48.13
C CYS A 221 -6.47 -2.61 -48.40
N ASN A 222 -5.56 -3.55 -48.14
CA ASN A 222 -5.84 -5.00 -48.22
C ASN A 222 -5.92 -5.70 -46.85
N GLY A 223 -5.88 -4.97 -45.74
CA GLY A 223 -6.14 -5.55 -44.42
C GLY A 223 -6.25 -4.50 -43.32
N GLU A 224 -7.48 -4.16 -42.95
CA GLU A 224 -8.02 -3.59 -41.68
C GLU A 224 -7.25 -2.52 -40.85
N ASN A 225 -5.97 -2.22 -41.10
CA ASN A 225 -5.10 -1.40 -40.27
C ASN A 225 -4.49 -0.23 -41.06
N LEU A 226 -4.39 0.92 -40.39
CA LEU A 226 -3.77 2.15 -40.86
C LEU A 226 -2.25 2.10 -40.64
N LEU A 227 -1.46 2.46 -41.65
CA LEU A 227 -0.01 2.59 -41.50
C LEU A 227 0.35 4.07 -41.36
N ILE A 228 1.01 4.41 -40.26
CA ILE A 228 1.38 5.78 -39.92
C ILE A 228 2.90 5.86 -39.81
N PHE A 229 3.50 6.86 -40.44
CA PHE A 229 4.92 7.15 -40.28
C PHE A 229 5.11 8.41 -39.46
N LEU A 230 5.96 8.35 -38.43
CA LEU A 230 6.26 9.50 -37.59
C LEU A 230 7.68 9.39 -37.03
N ILE A 231 8.19 10.50 -36.47
CA ILE A 231 9.51 10.55 -35.84
C ILE A 231 9.33 10.76 -34.33
N PRO A 232 9.71 9.80 -33.46
CA PRO A 232 9.64 9.99 -32.01
C PRO A 232 10.61 11.07 -31.54
N ARG A 233 10.22 11.84 -30.52
CA ARG A 233 11.07 12.89 -29.92
C ARG A 233 12.25 12.27 -29.15
N GLU A 234 13.45 12.82 -29.35
CA GLU A 234 14.63 12.48 -28.55
C GLU A 234 14.48 12.92 -27.09
N ASN A 235 13.97 14.13 -26.88
CA ASN A 235 13.77 14.73 -25.56
C ASN A 235 12.29 15.04 -25.34
N PRO A 236 11.45 14.05 -24.99
CA PRO A 236 10.04 14.29 -24.71
C PRO A 236 9.85 15.05 -23.38
N PRO A 237 8.82 15.92 -23.27
CA PRO A 237 8.41 16.48 -21.99
C PRO A 237 8.05 15.38 -20.98
N ALA A 238 8.21 15.71 -19.69
CA ALA A 238 7.96 14.77 -18.60
C ALA A 238 6.53 14.22 -18.65
N GLY A 239 6.40 12.88 -18.66
CA GLY A 239 5.12 12.19 -18.66
C GLY A 239 4.43 12.02 -20.02
N GLU A 240 5.05 12.46 -21.13
CA GLU A 240 4.43 12.34 -22.47
C GLU A 240 4.98 11.21 -23.34
N GLY A 241 6.19 10.74 -23.02
CA GLY A 241 6.91 9.77 -23.85
C GLY A 241 7.29 10.30 -25.26
N PRO A 242 8.08 9.53 -26.02
CA PRO A 242 8.63 9.97 -27.31
C PRO A 242 7.57 10.32 -28.35
N LEU A 243 6.46 9.58 -28.36
CA LEU A 243 5.34 9.76 -29.28
C LEU A 243 4.35 10.85 -28.85
N GLY A 244 4.27 11.16 -27.54
CA GLY A 244 3.22 12.02 -26.99
C GLY A 244 1.84 11.35 -26.89
N VAL A 245 1.79 10.05 -26.62
CA VAL A 245 0.54 9.30 -26.37
C VAL A 245 0.48 8.84 -24.92
N ILE A 246 -0.72 8.93 -24.35
CA ILE A 246 -1.08 8.21 -23.12
C ILE A 246 -1.68 6.89 -23.57
N ILE A 247 -1.11 5.78 -23.11
CA ILE A 247 -1.50 4.43 -23.53
C ILE A 247 -1.96 3.61 -22.33
N THR A 248 -2.89 2.70 -22.59
CA THR A 248 -3.27 1.64 -21.66
C THR A 248 -3.24 0.29 -22.37
N ASP A 249 -2.75 -0.74 -21.69
CA ASP A 249 -2.84 -2.12 -22.14
C ASP A 249 -3.89 -2.94 -21.36
N SER A 250 -4.57 -2.28 -20.42
CA SER A 250 -5.44 -2.91 -19.43
C SER A 250 -6.76 -2.18 -19.31
N ILE A 251 -7.85 -2.93 -19.26
CA ILE A 251 -9.20 -2.38 -19.03
C ILE A 251 -9.79 -2.95 -17.74
N PHE A 252 -10.59 -2.15 -17.05
CA PHE A 252 -11.35 -2.63 -15.90
C PHE A 252 -12.51 -3.49 -16.38
N LYS A 253 -12.39 -4.80 -16.18
CA LYS A 253 -13.42 -5.77 -16.56
C LYS A 253 -14.23 -6.18 -15.34
N LYS A 254 -15.55 -6.03 -15.42
CA LYS A 254 -16.49 -6.56 -14.43
C LYS A 254 -16.90 -7.98 -14.79
N TYR A 255 -16.88 -8.87 -13.81
CA TYR A 255 -17.37 -10.24 -13.90
C TYR A 255 -18.77 -10.34 -13.26
N PRO A 256 -19.50 -11.45 -13.45
CA PRO A 256 -20.78 -11.64 -12.78
C PRO A 256 -20.69 -11.40 -11.27
N PHE A 257 -21.70 -10.72 -10.71
CA PHE A 257 -21.64 -10.17 -9.35
C PHE A 257 -21.34 -11.21 -8.26
N TYR A 258 -21.74 -12.47 -8.46
CA TYR A 258 -21.52 -13.56 -7.52
C TYR A 258 -20.07 -14.07 -7.51
N ILE A 259 -19.32 -13.86 -8.58
CA ILE A 259 -17.89 -14.25 -8.69
C ILE A 259 -16.99 -13.12 -8.20
N MET A 260 -17.43 -11.87 -8.35
CA MET A 260 -16.65 -10.68 -8.00
C MET A 260 -16.11 -10.67 -6.55
N PRO A 261 -16.83 -11.09 -5.50
CA PRO A 261 -16.27 -11.15 -4.15
C PRO A 261 -15.04 -12.05 -4.05
N PHE A 262 -15.07 -13.22 -4.68
CA PHE A 262 -13.97 -14.18 -4.64
C PHE A 262 -12.77 -13.69 -5.46
N LEU A 263 -13.03 -13.15 -6.66
CA LEU A 263 -11.97 -12.57 -7.48
C LEU A 263 -11.39 -11.31 -6.84
N GLY A 264 -12.23 -10.46 -6.25
CA GLY A 264 -11.82 -9.26 -5.53
C GLY A 264 -10.91 -9.58 -4.35
N VAL A 265 -11.21 -10.63 -3.57
CA VAL A 265 -10.31 -11.12 -2.51
C VAL A 265 -8.99 -11.62 -3.07
N ARG A 266 -9.03 -12.37 -4.18
CA ARG A 266 -7.80 -12.88 -4.83
C ARG A 266 -6.92 -11.75 -5.33
N GLU A 267 -7.48 -10.77 -6.03
CA GLU A 267 -6.72 -9.62 -6.54
C GLU A 267 -6.31 -8.68 -5.40
N GLY A 268 -7.17 -8.44 -4.41
CA GLY A 268 -6.84 -7.66 -3.23
C GLY A 268 -5.70 -8.27 -2.40
N PHE A 269 -5.59 -9.60 -2.36
CA PHE A 269 -4.44 -10.30 -1.79
C PHE A 269 -3.17 -10.08 -2.60
N LYS A 270 -3.21 -10.22 -3.93
CA LYS A 270 -2.05 -9.96 -4.79
C LYS A 270 -1.57 -8.52 -4.67
N ASP A 271 -2.50 -7.56 -4.61
CA ASP A 271 -2.18 -6.14 -4.41
C ASP A 271 -1.58 -5.89 -3.04
N SER A 272 -2.13 -6.50 -1.99
CA SER A 272 -1.56 -6.39 -0.65
C SER A 272 -0.12 -6.90 -0.61
N LEU A 273 0.18 -8.00 -1.33
CA LEU A 273 1.55 -8.49 -1.49
C LEU A 273 2.42 -7.57 -2.35
N GLY A 274 1.88 -7.00 -3.42
CA GLY A 274 2.58 -6.05 -4.30
C GLY A 274 2.99 -4.79 -3.55
N TRP A 275 2.02 -4.15 -2.88
CA TRP A 275 2.27 -3.05 -1.95
C TRP A 275 3.23 -3.44 -0.84
N GLY A 276 3.13 -4.66 -0.32
CA GLY A 276 4.03 -5.10 0.72
C GLY A 276 5.48 -5.23 0.27
N LYS A 277 5.71 -5.79 -0.92
CA LYS A 277 7.04 -5.84 -1.56
C LYS A 277 7.57 -4.43 -1.83
N MET A 278 6.70 -3.53 -2.31
CA MET A 278 7.06 -2.14 -2.56
C MET A 278 7.51 -1.46 -1.26
N VAL A 279 6.71 -1.50 -0.19
CA VAL A 279 7.06 -0.95 1.13
C VAL A 279 8.40 -1.50 1.62
N LEU A 280 8.60 -2.82 1.57
CA LEU A 280 9.86 -3.44 2.01
C LEU A 280 11.06 -2.96 1.18
N SER A 281 10.89 -2.87 -0.14
CA SER A 281 11.93 -2.36 -1.05
C SER A 281 12.24 -0.88 -0.80
N SER A 282 11.23 -0.06 -0.54
CA SER A 282 11.38 1.37 -0.24
C SER A 282 12.05 1.60 1.11
N LEU A 283 11.71 0.80 2.13
CA LEU A 283 12.41 0.82 3.43
C LEU A 283 13.87 0.38 3.28
N GLY A 284 14.14 -0.66 2.49
CA GLY A 284 15.52 -1.09 2.20
C GLY A 284 16.33 -0.01 1.48
N GLN A 285 15.74 0.64 0.48
CA GLN A 285 16.36 1.77 -0.23
C GLN A 285 16.60 2.97 0.71
N MET A 286 15.67 3.25 1.63
CA MET A 286 15.83 4.30 2.64
C MET A 286 17.05 4.04 3.53
N VAL A 287 17.16 2.83 4.08
CA VAL A 287 18.28 2.46 4.94
C VAL A 287 19.59 2.52 4.15
N TYR A 288 19.60 1.98 2.93
CA TYR A 288 20.77 2.02 2.06
C TYR A 288 21.22 3.46 1.75
N SER A 289 20.30 4.36 1.40
CA SER A 289 20.65 5.75 1.06
C SER A 289 21.06 6.57 2.28
N LEU A 290 20.48 6.30 3.45
CA LEU A 290 20.89 6.95 4.70
C LEU A 290 22.32 6.57 5.08
N ILE A 291 22.67 5.30 4.94
CA ILE A 291 24.03 4.81 5.25
C ILE A 291 25.05 5.28 4.22
N THR A 292 24.73 5.22 2.92
CA THR A 292 25.70 5.50 1.84
C THR A 292 25.80 6.97 1.45
N ARG A 293 24.68 7.70 1.49
CA ARG A 293 24.58 9.08 0.98
C ARG A 293 24.23 10.11 2.05
N GLY A 294 23.89 9.69 3.27
CA GLY A 294 23.46 10.59 4.35
C GLY A 294 22.17 11.35 4.04
N LYS A 295 21.39 10.90 3.04
CA LYS A 295 20.17 11.58 2.57
C LYS A 295 18.98 10.62 2.55
N VAL A 296 17.82 11.10 2.99
CA VAL A 296 16.54 10.41 2.83
C VAL A 296 16.14 10.45 1.34
N PRO A 297 15.74 9.33 0.72
CA PRO A 297 15.27 9.31 -0.67
C PRO A 297 14.10 10.26 -0.92
N GLU A 298 14.02 10.81 -2.13
CA GLU A 298 12.83 11.51 -2.60
C GLU A 298 11.67 10.50 -2.72
N GLY A 299 10.48 10.87 -2.22
CA GLY A 299 9.30 10.01 -2.23
C GLY A 299 8.93 9.34 -0.90
N ILE A 300 9.77 9.43 0.14
CA ILE A 300 9.38 8.99 1.48
C ILE A 300 8.62 10.11 2.18
N ALA A 301 7.37 9.83 2.55
CA ALA A 301 6.51 10.74 3.28
C ALA A 301 6.57 10.47 4.79
N GLY A 302 6.73 11.52 5.59
CA GLY A 302 6.56 11.47 7.04
C GLY A 302 5.10 11.69 7.45
N PRO A 303 4.85 11.94 8.75
CA PRO A 303 3.50 12.19 9.26
C PRO A 303 2.79 13.36 8.55
N ILE A 304 3.53 14.42 8.21
CA ILE A 304 3.00 15.60 7.51
C ILE A 304 2.67 15.23 6.05
N GLY A 305 3.56 14.50 5.37
CA GLY A 305 3.29 14.01 4.02
C GLY A 305 2.08 13.08 3.96
N ILE A 306 1.90 12.17 4.94
CA ILE A 306 0.71 11.30 5.01
C ILE A 306 -0.56 12.14 5.19
N TYR A 307 -0.52 13.21 6.00
CA TYR A 307 -1.66 14.12 6.15
C TYR A 307 -2.04 14.81 4.83
N GLN A 308 -1.05 15.19 4.01
CA GLN A 308 -1.27 15.78 2.69
C GLN A 308 -1.90 14.80 1.71
N ILE A 309 -1.32 13.59 1.60
CA ILE A 309 -1.85 12.52 0.74
C ILE A 309 -3.28 12.16 1.17
N THR A 310 -3.56 12.19 2.48
CA THR A 310 -4.93 12.01 3.00
C THR A 310 -5.86 13.13 2.55
N GLY A 311 -5.38 14.37 2.51
CA GLY A 311 -6.13 15.51 1.99
C GLY A 311 -6.43 15.40 0.49
N GLU A 312 -5.47 14.94 -0.30
CA GLU A 312 -5.66 14.66 -1.72
C GLU A 312 -6.66 13.52 -1.94
N ALA A 313 -6.51 12.41 -1.22
CA ALA A 313 -7.44 11.28 -1.27
C ALA A 313 -8.86 11.70 -0.86
N ALA A 314 -9.00 12.52 0.19
CA ALA A 314 -10.30 13.04 0.63
C ALA A 314 -10.97 13.93 -0.43
N LYS A 315 -10.19 14.68 -1.21
CA LYS A 315 -10.70 15.48 -2.35
C LYS A 315 -11.06 14.60 -3.56
N ALA A 316 -10.28 13.56 -3.83
CA ALA A 316 -10.52 12.62 -4.92
C ALA A 316 -11.75 11.72 -4.66
N GLY A 317 -12.13 11.54 -3.40
CA GLY A 317 -13.36 10.88 -2.99
C GLY A 317 -13.13 9.61 -2.18
N TRP A 318 -14.23 8.97 -1.77
CA TRP A 318 -14.19 7.86 -0.82
C TRP A 318 -13.40 6.63 -1.32
N MET A 319 -13.33 6.41 -2.64
CA MET A 319 -12.57 5.30 -3.23
C MET A 319 -11.06 5.52 -3.06
N ALA A 320 -10.58 6.74 -3.26
CA ALA A 320 -9.19 7.10 -3.01
C ALA A 320 -8.84 6.99 -1.52
N VAL A 321 -9.77 7.39 -0.63
CA VAL A 321 -9.62 7.19 0.82
C VAL A 321 -9.54 5.71 1.18
N LEU A 322 -10.36 4.87 0.57
CA LEU A 322 -10.35 3.42 0.80
C LEU A 322 -9.07 2.76 0.28
N GLN A 323 -8.57 3.19 -0.88
CA GLN A 323 -7.28 2.77 -1.43
C GLN A 323 -6.14 3.17 -0.50
N LEU A 324 -6.13 4.41 -0.03
CA LEU A 324 -5.14 4.90 0.93
C LEU A 324 -5.19 4.11 2.24
N LEU A 325 -6.39 3.84 2.77
CA LEU A 325 -6.57 3.00 3.95
C LEU A 325 -5.94 1.61 3.75
N GLY A 326 -6.17 0.98 2.59
CA GLY A 326 -5.57 -0.31 2.25
C GLY A 326 -4.04 -0.25 2.22
N ILE A 327 -3.47 0.75 1.54
CA ILE A 327 -2.02 0.96 1.43
C ILE A 327 -1.38 1.18 2.81
N ILE A 328 -1.95 2.10 3.62
CA ILE A 328 -1.44 2.39 4.96
C ILE A 328 -1.60 1.15 5.86
N SER A 329 -2.65 0.35 5.68
CA SER A 329 -2.83 -0.89 6.45
C SER A 329 -1.75 -1.93 6.16
N VAL A 330 -1.38 -2.13 4.89
CA VAL A 330 -0.22 -2.97 4.52
C VAL A 330 1.07 -2.41 5.12
N ASN A 331 1.28 -1.10 5.02
CA ASN A 331 2.46 -0.44 5.57
C ASN A 331 2.57 -0.66 7.09
N LEU A 332 1.47 -0.45 7.83
CA LEU A 332 1.41 -0.66 9.27
C LEU A 332 1.67 -2.13 9.66
N ALA A 333 1.15 -3.09 8.87
CA ALA A 333 1.44 -4.50 9.09
C ALA A 333 2.94 -4.81 8.93
N ILE A 334 3.58 -4.28 7.88
CA ILE A 334 5.02 -4.50 7.64
C ILE A 334 5.86 -3.80 8.68
N VAL A 335 5.58 -2.54 8.98
CA VAL A 335 6.34 -1.80 9.99
C VAL A 335 6.24 -2.49 11.34
N ASN A 336 5.05 -2.94 11.76
CA ASN A 336 4.86 -3.61 13.05
C ASN A 336 5.51 -5.00 13.13
N ILE A 337 5.78 -5.69 12.00
CA ILE A 337 6.49 -6.98 12.02
C ILE A 337 8.02 -6.82 12.06
N LEU A 338 8.55 -5.65 11.68
CA LEU A 338 9.98 -5.41 11.70
C LEU A 338 10.55 -5.49 13.13
N PRO A 339 11.82 -5.90 13.29
CA PRO A 339 12.49 -6.03 14.58
C PRO A 339 12.86 -4.66 15.18
N ILE A 340 11.91 -3.73 15.20
CA ILE A 340 12.07 -2.39 15.75
C ILE A 340 11.59 -2.43 17.20
N PRO A 341 12.41 -1.97 18.15
CA PRO A 341 12.03 -1.93 19.56
C PRO A 341 10.77 -1.07 19.79
N ALA A 342 10.00 -1.38 20.83
CA ALA A 342 8.65 -0.85 21.12
C ALA A 342 7.50 -1.30 20.19
N MET A 343 7.76 -1.95 19.06
CA MET A 343 6.71 -2.56 18.21
C MET A 343 6.58 -4.08 18.44
N ASP A 344 5.51 -4.69 17.90
CA ASP A 344 5.23 -6.12 18.02
C ASP A 344 6.39 -7.00 17.56
N GLY A 345 7.00 -6.66 16.43
CA GLY A 345 8.15 -7.36 15.86
C GLY A 345 9.39 -7.34 16.76
N GLY A 346 9.63 -6.23 17.47
CA GLY A 346 10.68 -6.17 18.49
C GLY A 346 10.44 -7.17 19.63
N ARG A 347 9.18 -7.29 20.08
CA ARG A 347 8.79 -8.28 21.11
C ARG A 347 8.90 -9.72 20.60
N LEU A 348 8.62 -9.95 19.33
CA LEU A 348 8.85 -11.25 18.68
C LEU A 348 10.33 -11.64 18.68
N VAL A 349 11.25 -10.69 18.51
CA VAL A 349 12.70 -10.94 18.62
C VAL A 349 13.07 -11.42 20.03
N PHE A 350 12.53 -10.80 21.08
CA PHE A 350 12.78 -11.24 22.46
C PHE A 350 12.19 -12.63 22.74
N LEU A 351 11.02 -12.97 22.17
CA LEU A 351 10.48 -14.33 22.23
C LEU A 351 11.34 -15.34 21.47
N GLY A 352 11.92 -14.94 20.32
CA GLY A 352 12.87 -15.75 19.57
C GLY A 352 14.15 -16.00 20.36
N PHE A 353 14.67 -14.97 21.03
CA PHE A 353 15.78 -15.11 21.97
C PHE A 353 15.44 -16.09 23.11
N GLU A 354 14.26 -15.98 23.72
CA GLU A 354 13.80 -16.92 24.76
C GLU A 354 13.72 -18.36 24.23
N LEU A 355 13.28 -18.56 22.98
CA LEU A 355 13.20 -19.88 22.34
C LEU A 355 14.58 -20.51 22.14
N VAL A 356 15.56 -19.74 21.66
CA VAL A 356 16.93 -20.21 21.39
C VAL A 356 17.70 -20.45 22.67
N PHE A 357 17.69 -19.49 23.59
CA PHE A 357 18.53 -19.52 24.79
C PHE A 357 17.82 -20.15 26.00
N LYS A 358 16.55 -20.54 25.86
CA LYS A 358 15.71 -21.13 26.92
C LYS A 358 15.66 -20.31 28.21
N ARG A 359 15.98 -19.01 28.12
CA ARG A 359 15.98 -18.05 29.24
C ARG A 359 15.41 -16.73 28.76
N LYS A 360 14.69 -16.03 29.65
CA LYS A 360 14.14 -14.71 29.35
C LYS A 360 15.27 -13.67 29.25
N ALA A 361 15.13 -12.72 28.35
CA ALA A 361 16.00 -11.56 28.30
C ALA A 361 15.90 -10.80 29.64
N PRO A 362 17.01 -10.31 30.21
CA PRO A 362 16.95 -9.49 31.41
C PRO A 362 16.06 -8.27 31.16
N PRO A 363 15.07 -7.97 32.02
CA PRO A 363 14.14 -6.87 31.81
C PRO A 363 14.83 -5.51 31.62
N LYS A 364 15.98 -5.31 32.27
CA LYS A 364 16.82 -4.10 32.11
C LYS A 364 17.35 -3.96 30.69
N ILE A 365 17.76 -5.06 30.05
CA ILE A 365 18.29 -5.06 28.68
C ILE A 365 17.14 -4.84 27.69
N GLU A 366 16.00 -5.51 27.90
CA GLU A 366 14.81 -5.30 27.07
C GLU A 366 14.33 -3.85 27.13
N ALA A 367 14.24 -3.27 28.33
CA ALA A 367 13.88 -1.87 28.52
C ALA A 367 14.89 -0.91 27.87
N ALA A 368 16.20 -1.18 27.99
CA ALA A 368 17.24 -0.36 27.37
C ALA A 368 17.21 -0.43 25.83
N ILE A 369 17.03 -1.63 25.26
CA ILE A 369 16.91 -1.79 23.80
C ILE A 369 15.64 -1.08 23.30
N ASN A 370 14.52 -1.22 24.02
CA ASN A 370 13.27 -0.53 23.71
C ASN A 370 13.40 0.99 23.78
N SER A 371 14.08 1.53 24.78
CA SER A 371 14.26 2.99 24.90
C SER A 371 15.20 3.56 23.84
N VAL A 372 16.33 2.89 23.57
CA VAL A 372 17.27 3.30 22.51
C VAL A 372 16.60 3.21 21.14
N GLY A 373 15.90 2.11 20.86
CA GLY A 373 15.16 1.95 19.61
C GLY A 373 14.09 3.01 19.43
N LEU A 374 13.34 3.34 20.49
CA LEU A 374 12.36 4.42 20.46
C LEU A 374 13.01 5.78 20.20
N MET A 375 14.15 6.09 20.82
CA MET A 375 14.89 7.33 20.56
C MET A 375 15.34 7.44 19.10
N ILE A 376 15.88 6.34 18.53
CA ILE A 376 16.28 6.30 17.12
C ILE A 376 15.06 6.50 16.21
N LEU A 377 13.95 5.83 16.50
CA LEU A 377 12.71 5.95 15.73
C LEU A 377 12.17 7.38 15.77
N LEU A 378 12.10 7.99 16.95
CA LEU A 378 11.66 9.38 17.12
C LEU A 378 12.59 10.36 16.42
N GLY A 379 13.90 10.13 16.47
CA GLY A 379 14.89 10.91 15.72
C GLY A 379 14.71 10.82 14.21
N LEU A 380 14.48 9.62 13.69
CA LEU A 380 14.18 9.39 12.27
C LEU A 380 12.86 10.06 11.87
N MET A 381 11.80 9.90 12.67
CA MET A 381 10.51 10.57 12.44
C MET A 381 10.67 12.09 12.41
N PHE A 382 11.44 12.66 13.34
CA PHE A 382 11.73 14.09 13.37
C PHE A 382 12.45 14.54 12.09
N LEU A 383 13.51 13.83 11.68
CA LEU A 383 14.27 14.13 10.46
C LEU A 383 13.37 14.11 9.22
N ILE A 384 12.55 13.06 9.06
CA ILE A 384 11.61 12.96 7.93
C ILE A 384 10.57 14.07 7.99
N THR A 385 10.09 14.43 9.18
CA THR A 385 9.11 15.54 9.37
C THR A 385 9.72 16.90 8.99
N VAL A 386 10.97 17.16 9.35
CA VAL A 386 11.69 18.37 8.94
C VAL A 386 11.83 18.41 7.42
N LYS A 387 12.16 17.28 6.79
CA LYS A 387 12.22 17.17 5.33
C LYS A 387 10.86 17.46 4.67
N ASP A 388 9.77 16.92 5.20
CA ASP A 388 8.41 17.21 4.74
C ASP A 388 8.12 18.72 4.83
N LEU A 389 8.52 19.36 5.93
CA LEU A 389 8.32 20.79 6.14
C LEU A 389 9.16 21.65 5.18
N LEU A 390 10.42 21.29 4.95
CA LEU A 390 11.29 21.96 3.97
C LEU A 390 10.74 21.82 2.55
N ARG A 391 10.18 20.65 2.21
CA ARG A 391 9.53 20.42 0.92
C ARG A 391 8.30 21.32 0.73
N LEU A 392 7.56 21.59 1.81
CA LEU A 392 6.42 22.52 1.79
C LEU A 392 6.82 23.99 1.71
N ALA A 393 7.95 24.35 2.29
CA ALA A 393 8.43 25.73 2.31
C ALA A 393 9.19 26.11 1.04
N GLY A 394 9.80 25.13 0.36
CA GLY A 394 10.57 25.31 -0.88
C GLY A 394 9.81 24.97 -2.16
N GLY A 395 8.56 24.53 -2.07
CA GLY A 395 7.62 24.40 -3.19
C GLY A 395 6.54 25.47 -3.07
#